data_AF-A0A564Y4A4-F1
#
_entry.id   AF-A0A564Y4A4-F1
#
_cell.length_a   1.000
_cell.length_b   1.000
_cell.length_c   1.000
_cell.angle_alpha   90.00
_cell.angle_beta   90.00
_cell.angle_gamma   90.00
#
_symmetry.space_group_name_H-M   'P 1'
#
loop_
_entity.id
_entity.type
_entity.pdbx_description
1 polymer ?
#
loop_
_entity_poly.entity_id
_entity_poly.type
_entity_poly.pdbx_seq_one_letter_code
_entity_poly.pdbx_strand_id
1 'polypeptide(L)'
;SHLFDWDTYLAEQGYLLLAGRARHSDEVKAVADVIQKIFKKKVLEENLYDRNENTSAAAAEFLSLIDNPLGGEFDHIVWTRDMRRLLVLVGNALKYNEPILLVGETGCGKTTICQIFAAFRKQNLLCVNCHQYTEAADFLGGLRPVRTHQSGDPNITDDRLFEWVDGPLVVAMLQGEAFLLDEISLADDAVLERLNSLLEPERKICLAERYDDSQESEEITAAADFRLLATMNPGGDYAKKELSPALRNRFTEIWCPSPTFTVENSKIEITDWQAIVEHNLRRSDLLAGLTPLAKTMV
;
A
#
# COMPACT_ATOMS: atom_id res chain seq x y z
N SER A 1 -16.94 33.06 16.52
CA SER A 1 -16.81 31.93 15.58
C SER A 1 -15.39 31.94 15.04
N HIS A 2 -14.53 31.03 15.48
CA HIS A 2 -13.22 30.89 14.85
C HIS A 2 -13.42 30.33 13.44
N LEU A 3 -13.08 31.12 12.43
CA LEU A 3 -13.01 30.67 11.04
C LEU A 3 -11.93 29.59 10.93
N PHE A 4 -12.18 28.58 10.10
CA PHE A 4 -11.22 27.53 9.81
C PHE A 4 -9.97 28.12 9.14
N ASP A 5 -8.78 27.75 9.62
CA ASP A 5 -7.50 28.26 9.10
C ASP A 5 -7.10 27.51 7.82
N TRP A 6 -7.66 27.95 6.69
CA TRP A 6 -7.40 27.36 5.38
C TRP A 6 -5.94 27.45 4.95
N ASP A 7 -5.21 28.51 5.33
CA ASP A 7 -3.81 28.67 4.94
C ASP A 7 -2.93 27.61 5.58
N THR A 8 -3.15 27.33 6.87
CA THR A 8 -2.44 26.25 7.56
C THR A 8 -2.80 24.89 6.95
N TYR A 9 -4.09 24.63 6.73
CA TYR A 9 -4.55 23.38 6.13
C TYR A 9 -3.96 23.14 4.73
N LEU A 10 -3.91 24.17 3.88
CA LEU A 10 -3.33 24.07 2.54
C LEU A 10 -1.82 23.90 2.57
N ALA A 11 -1.12 24.57 3.50
CA ALA A 11 0.32 24.37 3.69
C ALA A 11 0.64 22.93 4.13
N GLU A 12 -0.15 22.40 5.06
CA GLU A 12 -0.03 21.01 5.55
C GLU A 12 -0.34 19.98 4.46
N GLN A 13 -1.42 20.17 3.69
CA GLN A 13 -1.75 19.31 2.54
C GLN A 13 -0.65 19.35 1.47
N GLY A 14 -0.14 20.54 1.14
CA GLY A 14 0.98 20.68 0.21
C GLY A 14 2.26 20.01 0.71
N TYR A 15 2.50 20.06 2.02
CA TYR A 15 3.62 19.36 2.64
C TYR A 15 3.45 17.84 2.50
N LEU A 16 2.28 17.29 2.85
CA LEU A 16 2.00 15.85 2.74
C LEU A 16 2.11 15.34 1.30
N LEU A 17 1.75 16.16 0.31
CA LEU A 17 1.80 15.80 -1.11
C LEU A 17 3.23 15.76 -1.66
N LEU A 18 4.11 16.65 -1.18
CA LEU A 18 5.43 16.88 -1.76
C LEU A 18 6.56 16.44 -0.83
N ALA A 19 6.74 17.17 0.28
CA ALA A 19 7.82 16.94 1.23
C ALA A 19 7.64 15.63 1.98
N GLY A 20 6.40 15.34 2.42
CA GLY A 20 6.06 14.17 3.20
C GLY A 20 6.41 12.86 2.49
N ARG A 21 6.50 12.84 1.16
CA ARG A 21 6.76 11.63 0.35
C ARG A 21 8.23 11.46 -0.05
N ALA A 22 9.04 12.51 0.07
CA ALA A 22 10.40 12.56 -0.44
C ALA A 22 11.36 11.62 0.31
N ARG A 23 12.41 11.18 -0.40
CA ARG A 23 13.45 10.28 0.11
C ARG A 23 14.52 11.01 0.92
N HIS A 24 14.91 12.19 0.48
CA HIS A 24 16.08 12.90 0.97
C HIS A 24 15.69 14.09 1.85
N SER A 25 16.32 14.21 3.03
CA SER A 25 15.93 15.22 4.04
C SER A 25 16.19 16.67 3.60
N ASP A 26 17.14 16.88 2.71
CA ASP A 26 17.43 18.13 2.03
C ASP A 26 16.31 18.54 1.06
N GLU A 27 15.71 17.60 0.32
CA GLU A 27 14.52 17.86 -0.50
C GLU A 27 13.32 18.22 0.38
N VAL A 28 13.09 17.47 1.46
CA VAL A 28 12.03 17.75 2.44
C VAL A 28 12.15 19.18 2.98
N LYS A 29 13.36 19.58 3.39
CA LYS A 29 13.64 20.94 3.89
C LYS A 29 13.41 22.01 2.82
N ALA A 30 13.92 21.80 1.61
CA ALA A 30 13.77 22.75 0.51
C ALA A 30 12.28 22.99 0.18
N VAL A 31 11.47 21.93 0.12
CA VAL A 31 10.03 22.05 -0.13
C VAL A 31 9.31 22.71 1.04
N ALA A 32 9.64 22.35 2.29
CA ALA A 32 9.06 22.96 3.48
C ALA A 32 9.33 24.48 3.55
N ASP A 33 10.55 24.91 3.21
CA ASP A 33 10.93 26.32 3.16
C ASP A 33 10.12 27.08 2.10
N VAL A 34 9.89 26.47 0.93
CA VAL A 34 9.06 27.05 -0.13
C VAL A 34 7.60 27.17 0.32
N ILE A 35 7.03 26.12 0.93
CA ILE A 35 5.67 26.13 1.47
C ILE A 35 5.54 27.25 2.52
N GLN A 36 6.47 27.34 3.46
CA GLN A 36 6.46 28.39 4.48
C GLN A 36 6.58 29.78 3.86
N LYS A 37 7.38 29.94 2.81
CA LYS A 37 7.53 31.22 2.11
C LYS A 37 6.24 31.64 1.39
N ILE A 38 5.51 30.71 0.79
CA ILE A 38 4.27 30.98 0.03
C ILE A 38 3.10 31.20 0.99
N PHE A 39 2.83 30.25 1.87
CA PHE A 39 1.67 30.26 2.76
C PHE A 39 1.87 31.09 4.03
N LYS A 40 3.11 31.49 4.34
CA LYS A 40 3.47 32.19 5.60
C LYS A 40 3.15 31.39 6.87
N LYS A 41 2.99 30.06 6.72
CA LYS A 41 2.73 29.11 7.80
C LYS A 41 3.86 28.10 7.85
N LYS A 42 4.40 27.87 9.04
CA LYS A 42 5.39 26.80 9.25
C LYS A 42 4.63 25.50 9.48
N VAL A 43 4.94 24.48 8.68
CA VAL A 43 4.39 23.14 8.87
C VAL A 43 5.19 22.45 9.98
N LEU A 44 4.47 21.88 10.95
CA LEU A 44 5.05 21.15 12.07
C LEU A 44 4.66 19.68 11.92
N GLU A 45 5.66 18.82 11.73
CA GLU A 45 5.43 17.37 11.54
C GLU A 45 4.76 16.71 12.74
N GLU A 46 4.95 17.23 13.95
CA GLU A 46 4.27 16.77 15.16
C GLU A 46 2.75 16.92 15.07
N ASN A 47 2.24 17.95 14.38
CA ASN A 47 0.80 18.10 14.15
C ASN A 47 0.28 17.16 13.07
N LEU A 48 1.16 16.67 12.19
CA LEU A 48 0.81 15.78 11.08
C LEU A 48 0.88 14.30 11.47
N TYR A 49 1.85 13.92 12.30
CA TYR A 49 2.15 12.51 12.57
C TYR A 49 2.00 12.14 14.04
N ASP A 50 1.95 13.14 14.93
CA ASP A 50 1.66 12.93 16.35
C ASP A 50 0.22 13.28 16.70
N ARG A 51 -0.36 12.43 17.56
CA ARG A 51 -1.68 12.67 18.10
C ARG A 51 -1.56 13.56 19.32
N ASN A 52 -2.06 14.78 19.21
CA ASN A 52 -2.02 15.81 20.23
C ASN A 52 -3.21 16.78 20.07
N GLU A 53 -3.29 17.79 20.92
CA GLU A 53 -4.38 18.78 20.88
C GLU A 53 -4.39 19.64 19.59
N ASN A 54 -3.25 19.72 18.91
CA ASN A 54 -3.04 20.48 17.68
C ASN A 54 -2.99 19.60 16.42
N THR A 55 -3.45 18.33 16.51
CA THR A 55 -3.43 17.42 15.36
C THR A 55 -4.17 18.05 14.17
N SER A 56 -3.47 18.08 13.04
CA SER A 56 -3.97 18.67 11.81
C SER A 56 -5.23 17.94 11.34
N ALA A 57 -6.19 18.70 10.82
CA ALA A 57 -7.37 18.15 10.16
C ALA A 57 -7.02 17.27 8.95
N ALA A 58 -5.85 17.47 8.33
CA ALA A 58 -5.33 16.65 7.23
C ALA A 58 -4.93 15.24 7.65
N ALA A 59 -4.60 15.04 8.94
CA ALA A 59 -4.11 13.79 9.49
C ALA A 59 -5.07 13.14 10.49
N ALA A 60 -5.96 13.93 11.10
CA ALA A 60 -6.84 13.51 12.19
C ALA A 60 -7.67 12.25 11.86
N GLU A 61 -8.21 12.18 10.63
CA GLU A 61 -8.97 11.02 10.15
C GLU A 61 -8.16 9.72 10.30
N PHE A 62 -6.92 9.72 9.84
CA PHE A 62 -6.07 8.53 9.84
C PHE A 62 -5.44 8.26 11.19
N LEU A 63 -5.01 9.29 11.93
CA LEU A 63 -4.47 9.12 13.28
C LEU A 63 -5.53 8.63 14.28
N SER A 64 -6.82 8.81 14.00
CA SER A 64 -7.89 8.24 14.81
C SER A 64 -7.92 6.70 14.81
N LEU A 65 -7.36 6.06 13.77
CA LEU A 65 -7.29 4.60 13.62
C LEU A 65 -6.37 3.94 14.65
N ILE A 66 -5.49 4.72 15.27
CA ILE A 66 -4.51 4.24 16.25
C ILE A 66 -5.20 3.82 17.57
N ASP A 67 -6.27 4.50 17.98
CA ASP A 67 -6.92 4.23 19.28
C ASP A 67 -7.72 2.93 19.30
N ASN A 68 -8.27 2.56 18.15
CA ASN A 68 -9.08 1.38 17.99
C ASN A 68 -8.76 0.78 16.63
N PRO A 69 -7.64 0.06 16.51
CA PRO A 69 -7.17 -0.47 15.24
C PRO A 69 -8.05 -1.64 14.81
N LEU A 70 -9.22 -1.29 14.26
CA LEU A 70 -10.25 -2.18 13.72
C LEU A 70 -10.81 -3.20 14.73
N GLY A 71 -11.08 -2.76 15.96
CA GLY A 71 -11.66 -3.64 16.98
C GLY A 71 -10.70 -4.68 17.52
N GLY A 72 -9.39 -4.43 17.40
CA GLY A 72 -8.33 -5.24 18.01
C GLY A 72 -7.56 -6.14 17.05
N GLU A 73 -7.93 -6.19 15.76
CA GLU A 73 -7.24 -7.02 14.75
C GLU A 73 -5.74 -6.69 14.66
N PHE A 74 -5.40 -5.40 14.79
CA PHE A 74 -4.02 -4.92 14.73
C PHE A 74 -3.46 -4.48 16.09
N ASP A 75 -3.98 -5.02 17.21
CA ASP A 75 -3.42 -4.77 18.56
C ASP A 75 -1.97 -5.25 18.70
N HIS A 76 -1.52 -6.10 17.79
CA HIS A 76 -0.16 -6.57 17.70
C HIS A 76 0.84 -5.55 17.13
N ILE A 77 0.34 -4.44 16.57
CA ILE A 77 1.16 -3.41 15.95
C ILE A 77 1.48 -2.32 16.97
N VAL A 78 2.74 -1.88 16.96
CA VAL A 78 3.18 -0.70 17.70
C VAL A 78 3.27 0.47 16.72
N TRP A 79 2.51 1.52 17.01
CA TRP A 79 2.40 2.71 16.17
C TRP A 79 3.57 3.68 16.37
N THR A 80 4.75 3.31 15.88
CA THR A 80 5.93 4.18 15.83
C THR A 80 5.66 5.43 15.00
N ARG A 81 6.48 6.48 15.16
CA ARG A 81 6.31 7.71 14.36
C ARG A 81 6.34 7.42 12.85
N ASP A 82 7.22 6.55 12.40
CA ASP A 82 7.32 6.20 10.98
C ASP A 82 6.07 5.47 10.48
N MET A 83 5.50 4.56 11.29
CA MET A 83 4.24 3.90 10.94
C MET A 83 3.07 4.88 10.92
N ARG A 84 3.03 5.85 11.84
CA ARG A 84 2.02 6.93 11.86
C ARG A 84 2.17 7.86 10.66
N ARG A 85 3.41 8.18 10.26
CA ARG A 85 3.69 8.91 9.02
C ARG A 85 3.18 8.15 7.79
N LEU A 86 3.50 6.85 7.67
CA LEU A 86 2.99 6.03 6.57
C LEU A 86 1.46 5.99 6.56
N LEU A 87 0.83 5.83 7.71
CA LEU A 87 -0.62 5.85 7.87
C LEU A 87 -1.23 7.14 7.29
N VAL A 88 -0.68 8.30 7.64
CA VAL A 88 -1.19 9.58 7.15
C VAL A 88 -0.96 9.76 5.65
N LEU A 89 0.23 9.41 5.13
CA LEU A 89 0.57 9.60 3.72
C LEU A 89 -0.19 8.64 2.80
N VAL A 90 -0.21 7.35 3.15
CA VAL A 90 -0.93 6.31 2.40
C VAL A 90 -2.42 6.56 2.48
N GLY A 91 -2.95 6.95 3.65
CA GLY A 91 -4.35 7.28 3.82
C GLY A 91 -4.79 8.43 2.91
N ASN A 92 -4.02 9.52 2.87
CA ASN A 92 -4.31 10.64 1.98
C ASN A 92 -4.24 10.23 0.50
N ALA A 93 -3.25 9.46 0.07
CA ALA A 93 -3.17 8.98 -1.32
C ALA A 93 -4.36 8.06 -1.69
N LEU A 94 -4.71 7.11 -0.81
CA LEU A 94 -5.84 6.19 -1.01
C LEU A 94 -7.20 6.91 -1.01
N LYS A 95 -7.34 8.03 -0.29
CA LYS A 95 -8.53 8.88 -0.29
C LYS A 95 -8.80 9.47 -1.67
N TYR A 96 -7.75 9.81 -2.42
CA TYR A 96 -7.85 10.35 -3.78
C TYR A 96 -7.71 9.31 -4.89
N ASN A 97 -7.77 8.01 -4.55
CA ASN A 97 -7.64 6.90 -5.51
C ASN A 97 -6.32 6.93 -6.31
N GLU A 98 -5.26 7.47 -5.70
CA GLU A 98 -3.91 7.48 -6.30
C GLU A 98 -3.35 6.04 -6.31
N PRO A 99 -2.64 5.62 -7.37
CA PRO A 99 -1.92 4.35 -7.37
C PRO A 99 -0.65 4.54 -6.53
N ILE A 100 -0.44 3.71 -5.51
CA ILE A 100 0.62 3.96 -4.52
C ILE A 100 1.82 3.05 -4.77
N LEU A 101 3.02 3.61 -4.68
CA LEU A 101 4.27 2.87 -4.64
C LEU A 101 5.03 3.16 -3.34
N LEU A 102 5.19 2.14 -2.50
CA LEU A 102 5.96 2.22 -1.25
C LEU A 102 7.40 1.76 -1.48
N VAL A 103 8.36 2.66 -1.27
CA VAL A 103 9.79 2.38 -1.49
C VAL A 103 10.54 2.48 -0.16
N GLY A 104 11.24 1.43 0.25
CA GLY A 104 12.04 1.42 1.48
C GLY A 104 12.54 0.02 1.83
N GLU A 105 13.41 -0.12 2.81
CA GLU A 105 14.00 -1.41 3.17
C GLU A 105 12.97 -2.45 3.66
N THR A 106 13.36 -3.71 3.71
CA THR A 106 12.52 -4.75 4.32
C THR A 106 12.31 -4.46 5.81
N GLY A 107 11.08 -4.66 6.30
CA GLY A 107 10.76 -4.45 7.71
C GLY A 107 10.36 -3.02 8.11
N CYS A 108 10.27 -2.06 7.18
CA CYS A 108 9.78 -0.70 7.48
C CYS A 108 8.24 -0.55 7.43
N GLY A 109 7.49 -1.66 7.43
CA GLY A 109 6.02 -1.63 7.54
C GLY A 109 5.22 -1.47 6.23
N LYS A 110 5.86 -1.56 5.05
CA LYS A 110 5.20 -1.39 3.73
C LYS A 110 4.01 -2.32 3.52
N THR A 111 4.21 -3.63 3.63
CA THR A 111 3.14 -4.62 3.43
C THR A 111 2.09 -4.52 4.55
N THR A 112 2.52 -4.24 5.77
CA THR A 112 1.65 -4.09 6.93
C THR A 112 0.69 -2.91 6.78
N ILE A 113 1.15 -1.75 6.31
CA ILE A 113 0.26 -0.60 6.14
C ILE A 113 -0.80 -0.85 5.04
N CYS A 114 -0.45 -1.60 3.99
CA CYS A 114 -1.42 -2.04 2.98
C CYS A 114 -2.52 -2.92 3.59
N GLN A 115 -2.17 -3.87 4.45
CA GLN A 115 -3.11 -4.75 5.15
C GLN A 115 -4.07 -3.95 6.05
N ILE A 116 -3.54 -3.00 6.82
CA ILE A 116 -4.33 -2.12 7.68
C ILE A 116 -5.36 -1.34 6.86
N PHE A 117 -4.96 -0.76 5.73
CA PHE A 117 -5.88 0.03 4.91
C PHE A 117 -6.94 -0.80 4.21
N ALA A 118 -6.60 -2.00 3.73
CA ALA A 118 -7.58 -2.91 3.17
C ALA A 118 -8.64 -3.29 4.22
N ALA A 119 -8.20 -3.69 5.42
CA ALA A 119 -9.10 -4.01 6.53
C ALA A 119 -9.93 -2.79 6.96
N PHE A 120 -9.34 -1.59 7.00
CA PHE A 120 -10.05 -0.35 7.34
C PHE A 120 -11.17 -0.03 6.36
N ARG A 121 -10.94 -0.29 5.08
CA ARG A 121 -11.94 -0.14 4.03
C ARG A 121 -12.87 -1.33 3.86
N LYS A 122 -12.70 -2.39 4.67
CA LYS A 122 -13.43 -3.66 4.56
C LYS A 122 -13.27 -4.29 3.17
N GLN A 123 -12.08 -4.14 2.61
CA GLN A 123 -11.67 -4.71 1.35
C GLN A 123 -10.81 -5.94 1.60
N ASN A 124 -10.93 -6.94 0.72
CA ASN A 124 -9.96 -7.99 0.59
C ASN A 124 -8.66 -7.43 -0.02
N LEU A 125 -7.51 -7.87 0.50
CA LEU A 125 -6.21 -7.55 -0.07
C LEU A 125 -5.71 -8.71 -0.91
N LEU A 126 -5.87 -8.61 -2.23
CA LEU A 126 -5.33 -9.59 -3.17
C LEU A 126 -3.87 -9.25 -3.43
N CYS A 127 -2.95 -10.12 -2.99
CA CYS A 127 -1.52 -9.89 -3.08
C CYS A 127 -0.88 -10.84 -4.10
N VAL A 128 -0.01 -10.29 -4.95
CA VAL A 128 0.93 -11.03 -5.79
C VAL A 128 2.33 -10.62 -5.38
N ASN A 129 3.13 -11.59 -4.94
CA ASN A 129 4.54 -11.37 -4.65
C ASN A 129 5.37 -11.60 -5.91
N CYS A 130 6.00 -10.54 -6.42
CA CYS A 130 6.77 -10.57 -7.65
C CYS A 130 8.13 -11.26 -7.47
N HIS A 131 8.58 -11.88 -8.54
CA HIS A 131 9.88 -12.54 -8.66
C HIS A 131 10.38 -12.46 -10.10
N GLN A 132 11.64 -12.84 -10.33
CA GLN A 132 12.30 -12.80 -11.64
C GLN A 132 11.64 -13.64 -12.77
N TYR A 133 10.61 -14.42 -12.41
CA TYR A 133 9.87 -15.28 -13.35
C TYR A 133 8.37 -14.96 -13.32
N THR A 134 7.98 -13.82 -12.73
CA THR A 134 6.58 -13.41 -12.69
C THR A 134 6.13 -13.17 -14.12
N GLU A 135 5.00 -13.76 -14.48
CA GLU A 135 4.38 -13.61 -15.79
C GLU A 135 3.13 -12.76 -15.69
N ALA A 136 2.67 -12.21 -16.81
CA ALA A 136 1.40 -11.49 -16.86
C ALA A 136 0.21 -12.36 -16.41
N ALA A 137 0.28 -13.67 -16.64
CA ALA A 137 -0.75 -14.61 -16.24
C ALA A 137 -0.90 -14.74 -14.71
N ASP A 138 0.14 -14.40 -13.92
CA ASP A 138 0.11 -14.49 -12.46
C ASP A 138 -0.86 -13.48 -11.84
N PHE A 139 -1.08 -12.34 -12.50
CA PHE A 139 -2.02 -11.32 -12.03
C PHE A 139 -3.23 -11.13 -12.95
N LEU A 140 -3.10 -11.29 -14.28
CA LEU A 140 -4.25 -11.17 -15.20
C LEU A 140 -5.11 -12.42 -15.24
N GLY A 141 -4.50 -13.59 -15.06
CA GLY A 141 -5.15 -14.86 -15.29
C GLY A 141 -4.72 -15.50 -16.60
N GLY A 142 -5.30 -16.65 -16.90
CA GLY A 142 -4.91 -17.42 -18.07
C GLY A 142 -5.78 -18.66 -18.27
N LEU A 143 -5.54 -19.33 -19.38
CA LEU A 143 -6.22 -20.59 -19.70
C LEU A 143 -5.74 -21.72 -18.78
N ARG A 144 -6.70 -22.39 -18.14
CA ARG A 144 -6.48 -23.56 -17.29
C ARG A 144 -7.23 -24.76 -17.86
N PRO A 145 -6.68 -25.97 -17.74
CA PRO A 145 -7.38 -27.17 -18.19
C PRO A 145 -8.63 -27.39 -17.33
N VAL A 146 -9.74 -27.71 -17.98
CA VAL A 146 -11.00 -28.01 -17.29
C VAL A 146 -10.81 -29.30 -16.49
N ARG A 147 -10.87 -29.22 -15.16
CA ARG A 147 -10.56 -30.36 -14.27
C ARG A 147 -11.73 -31.35 -14.13
N THR A 148 -12.94 -30.96 -14.53
CA THR A 148 -14.13 -31.78 -14.31
C THR A 148 -15.22 -31.53 -15.35
N HIS A 149 -15.41 -32.47 -16.29
CA HIS A 149 -16.68 -32.62 -17.01
C HIS A 149 -17.72 -33.21 -16.05
N GLN A 150 -18.14 -32.45 -15.04
CA GLN A 150 -19.20 -32.84 -14.10
C GLN A 150 -20.51 -32.13 -14.44
N SER A 151 -20.86 -32.06 -15.71
CA SER A 151 -22.27 -31.99 -16.07
C SER A 151 -22.88 -33.35 -15.72
N GLY A 152 -23.54 -33.44 -14.57
CA GLY A 152 -24.44 -34.56 -14.23
C GLY A 152 -25.67 -34.64 -15.16
N ASP A 153 -25.72 -33.82 -16.21
CA ASP A 153 -26.71 -33.84 -17.27
C ASP A 153 -26.12 -34.57 -18.49
N PRO A 154 -26.62 -35.77 -18.84
CA PRO A 154 -26.15 -36.53 -19.99
C PRO A 154 -26.41 -35.85 -21.34
N ASN A 155 -27.10 -34.70 -21.39
CA ASN A 155 -27.35 -33.93 -22.60
C ASN A 155 -26.40 -32.74 -22.83
N ILE A 156 -25.50 -32.43 -21.89
CA ILE A 156 -24.53 -31.33 -22.03
C ILE A 156 -23.11 -31.90 -22.01
N THR A 157 -22.55 -32.13 -23.19
CA THR A 157 -21.12 -32.36 -23.39
C THR A 157 -20.43 -31.02 -23.48
N ASP A 158 -19.94 -30.49 -22.36
CA ASP A 158 -19.00 -29.37 -22.40
C ASP A 158 -17.63 -29.90 -22.85
N ASP A 159 -17.39 -29.92 -24.17
CA ASP A 159 -16.16 -30.44 -24.79
C ASP A 159 -14.97 -29.46 -24.66
N ARG A 160 -15.11 -28.37 -23.89
CA ARG A 160 -14.04 -27.37 -23.72
C ARG A 160 -12.86 -27.99 -22.96
N LEU A 161 -11.68 -27.96 -23.60
CA LEU A 161 -10.43 -28.46 -23.02
C LEU A 161 -9.80 -27.47 -22.05
N PHE A 162 -10.05 -26.17 -22.24
CA PHE A 162 -9.51 -25.08 -21.44
C PHE A 162 -10.60 -24.07 -21.10
N GLU A 163 -10.50 -23.49 -19.92
CA GLU A 163 -11.32 -22.36 -19.46
C GLU A 163 -10.41 -21.21 -19.05
N TRP A 164 -10.87 -19.98 -19.29
CA TRP A 164 -10.20 -18.79 -18.77
C TRP A 164 -10.46 -18.67 -17.28
N VAL A 165 -9.40 -18.46 -16.50
CA VAL A 165 -9.49 -18.16 -15.07
C VAL A 165 -8.90 -16.80 -14.82
N ASP A 166 -9.71 -15.88 -14.31
CA ASP A 166 -9.29 -14.53 -13.94
C ASP A 166 -8.21 -14.57 -12.85
N GLY A 167 -7.19 -13.76 -13.04
CA GLY A 167 -6.13 -13.57 -12.05
C GLY A 167 -6.55 -12.60 -10.94
N PRO A 168 -5.75 -12.51 -9.88
CA PRO A 168 -6.06 -11.69 -8.71
C PRO A 168 -6.23 -10.21 -9.02
N LEU A 169 -5.55 -9.65 -10.02
CA LEU A 169 -5.75 -8.26 -10.43
C LEU A 169 -7.14 -8.07 -11.05
N VAL A 170 -7.54 -8.94 -11.97
CA VAL A 170 -8.85 -8.86 -12.63
C VAL A 170 -9.97 -9.01 -11.61
N VAL A 171 -9.86 -9.98 -10.69
CA VAL A 171 -10.81 -10.16 -9.59
C VAL A 171 -10.91 -8.89 -8.75
N ALA A 172 -9.78 -8.31 -8.35
CA ALA A 172 -9.78 -7.10 -7.54
C ALA A 172 -10.38 -5.90 -8.27
N MET A 173 -10.08 -5.73 -9.56
CA MET A 173 -10.66 -4.67 -10.39
C MET A 173 -12.18 -4.78 -10.49
N LEU A 174 -12.71 -5.97 -10.74
CA LEU A 174 -14.15 -6.20 -10.88
C LEU A 174 -14.90 -6.07 -9.56
N GLN A 175 -14.30 -6.52 -8.45
CA GLN A 175 -14.92 -6.51 -7.13
C GLN A 175 -14.70 -5.20 -6.35
N GLY A 176 -13.85 -4.30 -6.86
CA GLY A 176 -13.51 -3.06 -6.16
C GLY A 176 -12.66 -3.30 -4.91
N GLU A 177 -11.77 -4.27 -4.96
CA GLU A 177 -10.91 -4.67 -3.84
C GLU A 177 -9.53 -4.01 -3.91
N ALA A 178 -8.73 -4.19 -2.86
CA ALA A 178 -7.35 -3.74 -2.86
C ALA A 178 -6.46 -4.79 -3.54
N PHE A 179 -5.61 -4.35 -4.47
CA PHE A 179 -4.60 -5.18 -5.10
C PHE A 179 -3.20 -4.70 -4.74
N LEU A 180 -2.35 -5.64 -4.31
CA LEU A 180 -0.98 -5.40 -3.89
C LEU A 180 0.01 -6.17 -4.78
N LEU A 181 0.91 -5.41 -5.43
CA LEU A 181 2.12 -5.95 -6.06
C LEU A 181 3.28 -5.81 -5.09
N ASP A 182 3.62 -6.90 -4.40
CA ASP A 182 4.75 -6.93 -3.47
C ASP A 182 6.05 -7.18 -4.22
N GLU A 183 7.10 -6.44 -3.88
CA GLU A 183 8.41 -6.52 -4.55
C GLU A 183 8.35 -6.31 -6.08
N ILE A 184 7.55 -5.35 -6.55
CA ILE A 184 7.27 -5.10 -7.99
C ILE A 184 8.54 -4.97 -8.85
N SER A 185 9.65 -4.51 -8.26
CA SER A 185 10.94 -4.35 -8.96
C SER A 185 11.63 -5.67 -9.35
N LEU A 186 11.15 -6.81 -8.86
CA LEU A 186 11.65 -8.14 -9.23
C LEU A 186 11.01 -8.67 -10.51
N ALA A 187 9.88 -8.11 -10.95
CA ALA A 187 9.24 -8.49 -12.20
C ALA A 187 9.91 -7.83 -13.42
N ASP A 188 9.80 -8.47 -14.58
CA ASP A 188 10.31 -7.93 -15.84
C ASP A 188 9.51 -6.72 -16.34
N ASP A 189 10.18 -5.77 -16.99
CA ASP A 189 9.56 -4.54 -17.47
C ASP A 189 8.40 -4.82 -18.44
N ALA A 190 8.56 -5.80 -19.33
CA ALA A 190 7.52 -6.21 -20.29
C ALA A 190 6.24 -6.72 -19.60
N VAL A 191 6.38 -7.31 -18.41
CA VAL A 191 5.25 -7.78 -17.60
C VAL A 191 4.58 -6.59 -16.93
N LEU A 192 5.37 -5.68 -16.35
CA LEU A 192 4.86 -4.45 -15.73
C LEU A 192 4.22 -3.49 -16.72
N GLU A 193 4.66 -3.48 -17.99
CA GLU A 193 4.07 -2.69 -19.06
C GLU A 193 2.59 -3.03 -19.30
N ARG A 194 2.16 -4.25 -18.97
CA ARG A 194 0.74 -4.64 -19.02
C ARG A 194 -0.13 -3.86 -18.04
N LEU A 195 0.45 -3.24 -17.02
CA LEU A 195 -0.24 -2.44 -16.01
C LEU A 195 -0.33 -0.96 -16.39
N ASN A 196 0.28 -0.53 -17.49
CA ASN A 196 0.38 0.89 -17.85
C ASN A 196 -0.99 1.57 -17.96
N SER A 197 -1.95 0.95 -18.64
CA SER A 197 -3.32 1.47 -18.78
C SER A 197 -4.09 1.49 -17.46
N LEU A 198 -3.75 0.59 -16.53
CA LEU A 198 -4.36 0.55 -15.21
C LEU A 198 -3.88 1.73 -14.35
N LEU A 199 -2.67 2.22 -14.59
CA LEU A 199 -2.09 3.34 -13.86
C LEU A 199 -2.64 4.70 -14.31
N GLU A 200 -3.29 4.76 -15.48
CA GLU A 200 -4.00 5.94 -15.95
C GLU A 200 -5.30 6.18 -15.16
N PRO A 201 -5.86 7.42 -15.20
CA PRO A 201 -7.09 7.76 -14.48
C PRO A 201 -8.30 6.87 -14.80
N GLU A 202 -8.37 6.32 -16.02
CA GLU A 202 -9.46 5.47 -16.48
C GLU A 202 -9.46 4.07 -15.83
N ARG A 203 -8.36 3.64 -15.20
CA ARG A 203 -8.22 2.33 -14.53
C ARG A 203 -8.65 1.14 -15.39
N LYS A 204 -8.11 1.07 -16.61
CA LYS A 204 -8.49 0.03 -17.58
C LYS A 204 -7.38 -0.97 -17.85
N ILE A 205 -7.77 -2.19 -18.19
CA ILE A 205 -6.83 -3.20 -18.68
C ILE A 205 -7.43 -3.99 -19.83
N CYS A 206 -6.60 -4.28 -20.83
CA CYS A 206 -7.00 -5.08 -21.99
C CYS A 206 -6.54 -6.53 -21.77
N LEU A 207 -7.50 -7.46 -21.83
CA LEU A 207 -7.25 -8.90 -21.74
C LEU A 207 -7.20 -9.51 -23.14
N ALA A 208 -6.12 -9.27 -23.86
CA ALA A 208 -5.93 -9.80 -25.22
C ALA A 208 -5.84 -11.35 -25.24
N GLU A 209 -5.47 -11.96 -24.12
CA GLU A 209 -5.32 -13.41 -23.96
C GLU A 209 -6.65 -14.13 -23.68
N ARG A 210 -7.69 -13.38 -23.31
CA ARG A 210 -9.03 -13.95 -23.08
C ARG A 210 -9.69 -14.16 -24.44
N TYR A 211 -9.57 -15.39 -24.95
CA TYR A 211 -10.24 -15.78 -26.17
C TYR A 211 -11.73 -16.00 -25.88
N ASP A 212 -12.56 -15.07 -26.33
CA ASP A 212 -13.99 -15.31 -26.53
C ASP A 212 -14.23 -15.50 -28.04
N ASP A 213 -15.21 -16.34 -28.40
CA ASP A 213 -15.55 -16.68 -29.79
C ASP A 213 -15.94 -15.44 -30.64
N SER A 214 -16.07 -14.28 -29.98
CA SER A 214 -16.41 -12.97 -30.53
C SER A 214 -15.25 -12.20 -31.20
N GLN A 215 -14.00 -12.68 -31.16
CA GLN A 215 -12.79 -12.02 -31.75
C GLN A 215 -12.46 -10.61 -31.23
N GLU A 216 -13.20 -10.07 -30.25
CA GLU A 216 -12.93 -8.76 -29.66
C GLU A 216 -12.15 -8.90 -28.35
N SER A 217 -11.10 -8.08 -28.20
CA SER A 217 -10.36 -7.99 -26.94
C SER A 217 -11.23 -7.34 -25.87
N GLU A 218 -11.43 -8.00 -24.74
CA GLU A 218 -12.21 -7.45 -23.64
C GLU A 218 -11.40 -6.39 -22.88
N GLU A 219 -11.97 -5.18 -22.79
CA GLU A 219 -11.43 -4.09 -21.97
C GLU A 219 -12.17 -4.04 -20.63
N ILE A 220 -11.45 -4.30 -19.55
CA ILE A 220 -12.00 -4.25 -18.19
C ILE A 220 -11.71 -2.88 -17.59
N THR A 221 -12.73 -2.26 -17.01
CA THR A 221 -12.62 -1.02 -16.23
C THR A 221 -12.77 -1.37 -14.75
N ALA A 222 -11.84 -0.91 -13.90
CA ALA A 222 -11.91 -1.17 -12.46
C ALA A 222 -13.12 -0.48 -11.82
N ALA A 223 -13.70 -1.11 -10.80
CA ALA A 223 -14.71 -0.50 -9.96
C ALA A 223 -14.15 0.72 -9.20
N ALA A 224 -15.02 1.66 -8.85
CA ALA A 224 -14.63 2.92 -8.21
C ALA A 224 -13.87 2.74 -6.88
N ASP A 225 -14.14 1.66 -6.16
CA ASP A 225 -13.50 1.34 -4.89
C ASP A 225 -12.19 0.57 -5.03
N PHE A 226 -11.83 0.10 -6.23
CA PHE A 226 -10.55 -0.58 -6.49
C PHE A 226 -9.36 0.30 -6.06
N ARG A 227 -8.38 -0.29 -5.36
CA ARG A 227 -7.16 0.41 -4.96
C ARG A 227 -5.92 -0.39 -5.35
N LEU A 228 -4.99 0.29 -6.01
CA LEU A 228 -3.73 -0.29 -6.45
C LEU A 228 -2.59 0.17 -5.54
N LEU A 229 -1.91 -0.81 -4.94
CA LEU A 229 -0.71 -0.60 -4.13
C LEU A 229 0.43 -1.45 -4.69
N ALA A 230 1.65 -0.93 -4.58
CA ALA A 230 2.88 -1.65 -4.90
C ALA A 230 3.94 -1.37 -3.84
N THR A 231 4.84 -2.31 -3.62
CA THR A 231 6.01 -2.11 -2.75
C THR A 231 7.29 -2.45 -3.50
N MET A 232 8.41 -1.85 -3.09
CA MET A 232 9.72 -2.34 -3.49
C MET A 232 10.84 -2.03 -2.50
N ASN A 233 11.84 -2.91 -2.62
CA ASN A 233 13.25 -2.67 -2.33
C ASN A 233 13.79 -1.38 -2.98
N PRO A 234 14.39 -0.35 -2.33
CA PRO A 234 15.14 0.64 -3.12
C PRO A 234 16.35 -0.04 -3.76
N GLY A 235 16.80 0.48 -4.91
CA GLY A 235 17.98 -0.02 -5.62
C GLY A 235 19.25 0.09 -4.77
N GLY A 236 20.03 -1.00 -4.74
CA GLY A 236 21.32 -1.14 -4.05
C GLY A 236 22.07 -2.39 -4.53
N ASP A 237 23.40 -2.44 -4.27
CA ASP A 237 24.49 -3.17 -4.98
C ASP A 237 24.31 -4.64 -5.42
N TYR A 238 23.22 -5.34 -5.12
CA TYR A 238 23.00 -6.69 -5.63
C TYR A 238 21.54 -6.92 -6.00
N ALA A 239 21.30 -7.23 -7.28
CA ALA A 239 20.04 -7.75 -7.85
C ALA A 239 18.76 -6.90 -7.73
N LYS A 240 18.83 -5.67 -7.17
CA LYS A 240 17.66 -4.78 -7.06
C LYS A 240 17.63 -3.80 -8.24
N LYS A 241 16.85 -4.15 -9.26
CA LYS A 241 16.57 -3.31 -10.43
C LYS A 241 15.67 -2.13 -10.00
N GLU A 242 15.97 -0.93 -10.47
CA GLU A 242 15.04 0.21 -10.32
C GLU A 242 13.96 0.11 -11.40
N LEU A 243 12.75 0.60 -11.11
CA LEU A 243 11.69 0.68 -12.14
C LEU A 243 12.07 1.69 -13.22
N SER A 244 11.52 1.49 -14.41
CA SER A 244 11.61 2.51 -15.46
C SER A 244 11.03 3.84 -14.95
N PRO A 245 11.66 4.99 -15.25
CA PRO A 245 11.15 6.29 -14.82
C PRO A 245 9.69 6.54 -15.26
N ALA A 246 9.32 6.03 -16.44
CA ALA A 246 7.96 6.17 -16.96
C ALA A 246 6.91 5.46 -16.10
N LEU A 247 7.19 4.23 -15.65
CA LEU A 247 6.30 3.47 -14.79
C LEU A 247 6.24 4.11 -13.39
N ARG A 248 7.41 4.45 -12.83
CA ARG A 248 7.56 5.08 -11.52
C ARG A 248 6.79 6.40 -11.40
N ASN A 249 6.84 7.24 -12.43
CA ASN A 249 6.16 8.55 -12.45
C ASN A 249 4.62 8.47 -12.48
N ARG A 250 4.05 7.30 -12.82
CA ARG A 250 2.60 7.08 -12.78
C ARG A 250 2.10 6.67 -11.40
N PHE A 251 3.00 6.28 -10.51
CA PHE A 251 2.70 6.03 -9.11
C PHE A 251 2.87 7.29 -8.27
N THR A 252 2.04 7.41 -7.24
CA THR A 252 2.36 8.20 -6.07
C THR A 252 3.39 7.44 -5.25
N GLU A 253 4.65 7.82 -5.39
CA GLU A 253 5.72 7.24 -4.60
C GLU A 253 5.73 7.81 -3.17
N ILE A 254 5.92 6.92 -2.19
CA ILE A 254 6.11 7.27 -0.78
C ILE A 254 7.36 6.57 -0.27
N TRP A 255 8.34 7.36 0.15
CA TRP A 255 9.52 6.84 0.83
C TRP A 255 9.20 6.37 2.25
N CYS A 256 9.58 5.12 2.53
CA CYS A 256 9.46 4.45 3.82
C CYS A 256 10.86 4.40 4.45
N PRO A 257 11.17 5.29 5.41
CA PRO A 257 12.48 5.31 6.04
C PRO A 257 12.75 3.98 6.74
N SER A 258 14.01 3.54 6.68
CA SER A 258 14.47 2.45 7.54
C SER A 258 14.45 2.97 8.98
N PRO A 259 14.05 2.17 9.98
CA PRO A 259 14.14 2.54 11.38
C PRO A 259 15.62 2.56 11.79
N THR A 260 16.36 3.58 11.33
CA THR A 260 17.76 3.79 11.68
C THR A 260 17.83 4.59 12.96
N PHE A 261 18.23 3.92 14.03
CA PHE A 261 18.44 4.56 15.32
C PHE A 261 19.68 5.44 15.27
N THR A 262 19.49 6.75 15.21
CA THR A 262 20.58 7.72 15.11
C THR A 262 20.53 8.70 16.26
N VAL A 263 21.70 9.21 16.65
CA VAL A 263 21.82 10.14 17.79
C VAL A 263 20.98 11.42 17.58
N GLU A 264 20.79 11.84 16.33
CA GLU A 264 20.05 13.06 15.95
C GLU A 264 18.54 12.98 16.20
N ASN A 265 17.95 11.77 16.17
CA ASN A 265 16.51 11.53 16.35
C ASN A 265 16.15 10.96 17.73
N SER A 266 17.13 10.93 18.64
CA SER A 266 17.12 10.16 19.88
C SER A 266 15.85 10.24 20.72
N LYS A 267 15.21 11.41 20.88
CA LYS A 267 14.03 11.53 21.76
C LYS A 267 12.82 10.74 21.28
N ILE A 268 12.50 10.84 19.99
CA ILE A 268 11.32 10.18 19.42
C ILE A 268 11.59 8.69 19.24
N GLU A 269 12.81 8.35 18.86
CA GLU A 269 13.26 6.96 18.80
C GLU A 269 13.21 6.30 20.19
N ILE A 270 13.57 7.01 21.27
CA ILE A 270 13.47 6.48 22.65
C ILE A 270 12.01 6.20 23.03
N THR A 271 11.06 7.08 22.70
CA THR A 271 9.65 6.86 23.01
C THR A 271 9.08 5.68 22.22
N ASP A 272 9.44 5.56 20.93
CA ASP A 272 9.03 4.43 20.11
C ASP A 272 9.63 3.12 20.63
N TRP A 273 10.91 3.13 21.06
CA TRP A 273 11.55 1.98 21.72
C TRP A 273 10.84 1.55 22.99
N GLN A 274 10.52 2.49 23.88
CA GLN A 274 9.80 2.19 25.11
C GLN A 274 8.45 1.56 24.79
N ALA A 275 7.70 2.11 23.83
CA ALA A 275 6.43 1.54 23.38
C ALA A 275 6.60 0.12 22.83
N ILE A 276 7.62 -0.13 21.99
CA ILE A 276 7.92 -1.45 21.44
C ILE A 276 8.25 -2.45 22.54
N VAL A 277 9.11 -2.08 23.49
CA VAL A 277 9.53 -2.96 24.58
C VAL A 277 8.36 -3.26 25.51
N GLU A 278 7.62 -2.24 25.94
CA GLU A 278 6.45 -2.42 26.80
C GLU A 278 5.39 -3.31 26.15
N HIS A 279 5.11 -3.11 24.86
CA HIS A 279 4.15 -3.90 24.11
C HIS A 279 4.55 -5.38 24.05
N ASN A 280 5.82 -5.66 23.72
CA ASN A 280 6.32 -7.03 23.65
C ASN A 280 6.41 -7.70 25.03
N LEU A 281 6.73 -6.95 26.09
CA LEU A 281 6.72 -7.47 27.46
C LEU A 281 5.30 -7.81 27.94
N ARG A 282 4.31 -6.96 27.68
CA ARG A 282 2.90 -7.27 28.00
C ARG A 282 2.40 -8.52 27.27
N ARG A 283 2.88 -8.77 26.06
CA ARG A 283 2.63 -10.03 25.33
C ARG A 283 3.26 -11.25 25.98
N SER A 284 4.42 -11.11 26.62
CA SER A 284 5.07 -12.22 27.32
C SER A 284 4.25 -12.71 28.53
N ASP A 285 3.54 -11.80 29.21
CA ASP A 285 2.59 -12.14 30.28
C ASP A 285 1.33 -12.85 29.75
N LEU A 286 0.88 -12.52 28.52
CA LEU A 286 -0.21 -13.21 27.81
C LEU A 286 0.22 -14.62 27.34
N LEU A 287 1.49 -14.82 26.99
CA LEU A 287 2.07 -16.11 26.60
C LEU A 287 2.32 -17.05 27.80
N ALA A 288 2.32 -16.55 29.03
CA ALA A 288 2.48 -17.37 30.24
C ALA A 288 1.34 -18.39 30.42
N GLY A 289 0.15 -18.11 29.86
CA GLY A 289 -1.02 -18.99 29.89
C GLY A 289 -1.19 -19.93 28.67
N LEU A 290 -0.34 -19.83 27.65
CA LEU A 290 -0.49 -20.60 26.41
C LEU A 290 0.25 -21.95 26.45
N THR A 291 -0.35 -22.97 25.83
CA THR A 291 0.24 -24.31 25.73
C THR A 291 1.52 -24.28 24.86
N PRO A 292 2.46 -25.22 25.06
CA PRO A 292 3.71 -25.24 24.29
C PRO A 292 3.52 -25.26 22.77
N LEU A 293 2.40 -25.81 22.28
CA LEU A 293 2.07 -25.88 20.85
C LEU A 293 1.59 -24.54 20.28
N ALA A 294 0.92 -23.71 21.10
CA ALA A 294 0.49 -22.37 20.70
C ALA A 294 1.64 -21.35 20.72
N LYS A 295 2.70 -21.62 21.49
CA LYS A 295 3.94 -20.82 21.52
C LYS A 295 4.80 -20.96 20.27
N THR A 296 4.60 -22.01 19.47
CA THR A 296 5.37 -22.27 18.24
C THR A 296 4.74 -21.68 16.98
N MET A 297 3.55 -21.08 17.07
CA MET A 297 2.81 -20.49 15.94
C MET A 297 2.74 -18.95 15.99
N VAL A 298 3.35 -18.32 16.99
CA VAL A 298 3.54 -16.87 17.15
C VAL A 298 5.02 -16.57 16.99
#